data_AF-A0A2S7PA39-F1
#
_entry.id   AF-A0A2S7PA39-F1
#
_cell.length_a   1.000
_cell.length_b   1.000
_cell.length_c   1.000
_cell.angle_alpha   90.00
_cell.angle_beta   90.00
_cell.angle_gamma   90.00
#
_symmetry.space_group_name_H-M   'P 1'
#
loop_
_entity.id
_entity.type
_entity.pdbx_description
1 polymer ?
#
loop_
_entity_poly.entity_id
_entity_poly.type
_entity_poly.pdbx_seq_one_letter_code
_entity_poly.pdbx_strand_id
1 'polypeptide(L)'
;MDSYIPLPIMSPYDEFINVTTHPIDAPANPQNYTVPRDFYDHSSGKRAFTEAAFAASIRLHHPNHHLTITYSGNSDLIAFANARDDASYTPHGNESEFLSQRSFIPPSRRYGGDQDGSFFDYVQFACYDYSFKGNEYLIYVIEGDYSMMMKQRMTYILVPPSTESVVMTAREEEEAQRKTDGLLEAATKWAVELHNEVLVFDGGFWQKNKELWDNVQKSRWEDVILDEGKKKALIGDMTGFFDGEDKYKEFGVPWKRGIIFYGPPGNGKTISTKALMHDLSLRTSPTVSSLYVKSFQSWQGPEAGIRAVFLKARQMAPCLLIFEDIDSLVNVAVRSYFLNEVDGLESNHGILMIGSTNHLERLDPGIAKRPSRFDRKYFFDVPDREERVQYARYWKGKLRENKRVEFPEAMVGRVADITGGFSFAYMKEAFVAALLVIVAKTEGETQGLTKERDELKDNMLWLELKKQVESLRKEMEEGGEGESKGRGLNMTALHSPLNTIENEGPARERLGIYNMETSAPRPL
;
A
#
# COMPACT_ATOMS: atom_id res chain seq x y z
N MET A 1 29.44 45.70 -50.20
CA MET A 1 28.79 46.65 -49.27
C MET A 1 27.58 45.93 -48.71
N ASP A 2 27.76 44.87 -47.92
CA ASP A 2 28.27 44.86 -46.51
C ASP A 2 27.24 45.58 -45.62
N SER A 3 26.74 45.06 -44.49
CA SER A 3 27.28 44.16 -43.45
C SER A 3 26.13 43.76 -42.48
N TYR A 4 25.95 42.48 -42.11
CA TYR A 4 26.32 41.81 -40.83
C TYR A 4 25.75 42.34 -39.48
N ILE A 5 25.22 41.39 -38.69
CA ILE A 5 24.42 41.45 -37.43
C ILE A 5 25.34 41.46 -36.16
N PRO A 6 24.84 41.79 -34.94
CA PRO A 6 24.84 40.75 -33.90
C PRO A 6 23.57 40.66 -33.01
N LEU A 7 23.29 39.43 -32.59
CA LEU A 7 22.29 38.95 -31.63
C LEU A 7 22.48 39.52 -30.20
N PRO A 8 21.46 39.51 -29.32
CA PRO A 8 21.67 39.38 -27.89
C PRO A 8 21.68 37.91 -27.46
N ILE A 9 22.62 37.64 -26.56
CA ILE A 9 23.02 36.38 -25.94
C ILE A 9 22.03 36.01 -24.82
N MET A 10 21.61 34.75 -24.75
CA MET A 10 20.93 34.17 -23.57
C MET A 10 21.90 34.06 -22.39
N SER A 11 21.40 34.26 -21.17
CA SER A 11 21.88 33.56 -19.97
C SER A 11 20.83 33.65 -18.85
N PRO A 12 20.89 32.78 -17.81
CA PRO A 12 19.92 31.71 -17.54
C PRO A 12 19.15 32.03 -16.24
N TYR A 13 18.24 31.17 -15.78
CA TYR A 13 17.41 31.34 -14.56
C TYR A 13 16.27 32.36 -14.80
N ASP A 14 14.96 32.05 -14.76
CA ASP A 14 14.21 31.09 -13.96
C ASP A 14 12.91 30.71 -14.70
N GLU A 15 12.81 29.47 -15.19
CA GLU A 15 11.53 28.80 -15.37
C GLU A 15 11.37 27.79 -14.22
N PHE A 16 11.20 28.33 -13.03
CA PHE A 16 10.60 27.61 -11.90
C PHE A 16 9.44 28.46 -11.42
N ILE A 17 8.40 27.80 -10.93
CA ILE A 17 7.21 28.38 -10.31
C ILE A 17 7.61 29.66 -9.56
N ASN A 18 7.05 30.81 -9.95
CA ASN A 18 7.18 32.06 -9.21
C ASN A 18 6.44 31.94 -7.87
N VAL A 19 7.01 31.18 -6.93
CA VAL A 19 6.75 31.39 -5.50
C VAL A 19 7.83 32.34 -5.04
N THR A 20 7.61 33.63 -5.27
CA THR A 20 8.44 34.67 -4.66
C THR A 20 8.26 34.62 -3.15
N THR A 21 9.30 34.18 -2.43
CA THR A 21 9.42 34.36 -0.97
C THR A 21 10.04 35.71 -0.62
N HIS A 22 10.37 36.53 -1.61
CA HIS A 22 10.61 37.94 -1.39
C HIS A 22 9.28 38.57 -0.93
N PRO A 23 9.28 39.46 0.09
CA PRO A 23 8.11 40.27 0.34
C PRO A 23 7.73 40.88 -1.00
N ILE A 24 6.52 40.58 -1.48
CA ILE A 24 5.93 41.11 -2.71
C ILE A 24 6.43 42.55 -2.83
N ASP A 25 7.09 42.87 -3.95
CA ASP A 25 7.71 44.17 -4.20
C ASP A 25 6.90 45.24 -3.47
N ALA A 26 7.55 45.90 -2.50
CA ALA A 26 6.91 46.94 -1.71
C ALA A 26 6.07 47.78 -2.66
N PRO A 27 4.79 47.99 -2.38
CA PRO A 27 3.84 48.21 -3.45
C PRO A 27 4.26 49.41 -4.32
N ALA A 28 3.88 49.40 -5.60
CA ALA A 28 4.48 50.22 -6.66
C ALA A 28 4.47 51.76 -6.49
N ASN A 29 3.75 52.32 -5.52
CA ASN A 29 3.65 53.75 -5.19
C ASN A 29 3.57 54.09 -3.66
N PRO A 30 4.71 54.35 -2.97
CA PRO A 30 4.86 54.70 -1.53
C PRO A 30 3.90 55.73 -0.90
N GLN A 31 3.22 56.55 -1.69
CA GLN A 31 2.49 57.72 -1.19
C GLN A 31 0.98 57.52 -0.99
N ASN A 32 0.40 56.36 -1.33
CA ASN A 32 -1.07 56.14 -1.30
C ASN A 32 -1.53 54.83 -0.62
N TYR A 33 -0.76 54.34 0.36
CA TYR A 33 -1.05 53.06 1.03
C TYR A 33 -2.05 53.15 2.16
N THR A 34 -3.03 52.22 2.12
CA THR A 34 -3.81 51.86 3.29
C THR A 34 -4.03 50.35 3.28
N VAL A 35 -3.98 49.72 4.46
CA VAL A 35 -4.24 48.27 4.63
C VAL A 35 -5.55 47.82 3.94
N PRO A 36 -6.67 48.57 4.01
CA PRO A 36 -7.89 48.21 3.29
C PRO A 36 -7.71 48.22 1.78
N ARG A 37 -7.00 49.21 1.21
CA ARG A 37 -6.80 49.30 -0.24
C ARG A 37 -5.98 48.14 -0.75
N ASP A 38 -4.88 47.79 -0.08
CA ASP A 38 -4.03 46.67 -0.49
C ASP A 38 -4.78 45.33 -0.37
N PHE A 39 -5.60 45.17 0.68
CA PHE A 39 -6.48 44.01 0.80
C PHE A 39 -7.47 43.91 -0.36
N TYR A 40 -8.14 45.01 -0.74
CA TYR A 40 -9.08 45.02 -1.84
C TYR A 40 -8.40 44.90 -3.22
N ASP A 41 -7.25 45.51 -3.44
CA ASP A 41 -6.48 45.41 -4.69
C ASP A 41 -5.93 43.98 -4.88
N HIS A 42 -5.41 43.35 -3.81
CA HIS A 42 -4.98 41.94 -3.86
C HIS A 42 -6.16 40.97 -4.06
N SER A 43 -7.27 41.22 -3.36
CA SER A 43 -8.46 40.36 -3.41
C SER A 43 -9.31 40.57 -4.66
N SER A 44 -9.15 41.69 -5.37
CA SER A 44 -9.81 41.98 -6.65
C SER A 44 -8.99 41.56 -7.86
N GLY A 45 -7.75 41.07 -7.67
CA GLY A 45 -6.92 40.55 -8.74
C GLY A 45 -7.62 39.43 -9.52
N LYS A 46 -7.60 39.52 -10.86
CA LYS A 46 -8.20 38.50 -11.75
C LYS A 46 -7.56 37.14 -11.49
N ARG A 47 -8.35 36.17 -11.05
CA ARG A 47 -7.92 34.77 -10.94
C ARG A 47 -8.24 34.07 -12.25
N ALA A 48 -7.27 33.36 -12.82
CA ALA A 48 -7.52 32.54 -14.01
C ALA A 48 -8.30 31.30 -13.59
N PHE A 49 -9.48 31.09 -14.19
CA PHE A 49 -10.18 29.83 -14.06
C PHE A 49 -9.67 28.90 -15.16
N THR A 50 -8.60 28.16 -14.85
CA THR A 50 -7.81 27.35 -15.78
C THR A 50 -8.68 26.40 -16.61
N GLU A 51 -9.70 25.78 -15.99
CA GLU A 51 -10.63 24.88 -16.69
C GLU A 51 -11.41 25.59 -17.79
N ALA A 52 -11.98 26.77 -17.49
CA ALA A 52 -12.71 27.54 -18.49
C ALA A 52 -11.79 28.10 -19.58
N ALA A 53 -10.55 28.45 -19.25
CA ALA A 53 -9.59 28.92 -20.24
C ALA A 53 -9.24 27.82 -21.25
N PHE A 54 -8.96 26.60 -20.78
CA PHE A 54 -8.70 25.47 -21.67
C PHE A 54 -9.95 24.99 -22.39
N ALA A 55 -11.10 24.92 -21.72
CA ALA A 55 -12.36 24.59 -22.39
C ALA A 55 -12.69 25.59 -23.52
N ALA A 56 -12.45 26.89 -23.31
CA ALA A 56 -12.64 27.91 -24.34
C ALA A 56 -11.64 27.75 -25.50
N SER A 57 -10.35 27.50 -25.19
CA SER A 57 -9.32 27.24 -26.19
C SER A 57 -9.64 26.01 -27.04
N ILE A 58 -10.00 24.90 -26.39
CA ILE A 58 -10.41 23.65 -27.04
C ILE A 58 -11.63 23.90 -27.93
N ARG A 59 -12.66 24.61 -27.45
CA ARG A 59 -13.84 24.95 -28.26
C ARG A 59 -13.52 25.86 -29.44
N LEU A 60 -12.51 26.73 -29.34
CA LEU A 60 -12.09 27.57 -30.45
C LEU A 60 -11.42 26.74 -31.56
N HIS A 61 -10.61 25.75 -31.19
CA HIS A 61 -9.94 24.84 -32.13
C HIS A 61 -10.86 23.74 -32.65
N HIS A 62 -11.86 23.34 -31.86
CA HIS A 62 -12.80 22.26 -32.15
C HIS A 62 -14.26 22.72 -32.00
N PRO A 63 -14.72 23.72 -32.77
CA PRO A 63 -16.01 24.39 -32.56
C PRO A 63 -17.24 23.49 -32.72
N ASN A 64 -17.09 22.39 -33.45
CA ASN A 64 -18.20 21.50 -33.82
C ASN A 64 -18.16 20.17 -33.06
N HIS A 65 -17.25 20.02 -32.09
CA HIS A 65 -17.13 18.80 -31.29
C HIS A 65 -17.97 18.93 -30.02
N HIS A 66 -18.58 17.82 -29.62
CA HIS A 66 -19.12 17.67 -28.27
C HIS A 66 -17.93 17.61 -27.29
N LEU A 67 -18.02 18.33 -26.17
CA LEU A 67 -16.95 18.37 -25.17
C LEU A 67 -17.48 17.93 -23.80
N THR A 68 -16.94 16.83 -23.30
CA THR A 68 -17.11 16.38 -21.91
C THR A 68 -15.83 16.66 -21.11
N ILE A 69 -15.95 17.21 -19.90
CA ILE A 69 -14.82 17.48 -18.99
C ILE A 69 -14.98 16.61 -17.75
N THR A 70 -13.96 15.86 -17.38
CA THR A 70 -13.98 14.99 -16.19
C THR A 70 -12.67 15.07 -15.40
N TYR A 71 -12.73 14.68 -14.13
CA TYR A 71 -11.55 14.52 -13.28
C TYR A 71 -10.88 13.16 -13.53
N SER A 72 -9.57 13.16 -13.78
CA SER A 72 -8.86 11.93 -14.16
C SER A 72 -8.74 10.92 -13.02
N GLY A 73 -8.87 11.32 -11.75
CA GLY A 73 -8.60 10.44 -10.62
C GLY A 73 -9.51 9.21 -10.50
N ASN A 74 -10.69 9.23 -11.15
CA ASN A 74 -11.62 8.10 -11.20
C ASN A 74 -11.76 7.48 -12.60
N SER A 75 -11.03 7.98 -13.60
CA SER A 75 -11.16 7.55 -15.00
C SER A 75 -9.87 7.82 -15.75
N ASP A 76 -8.78 7.12 -15.38
CA ASP A 76 -7.52 7.19 -16.12
C ASP A 76 -7.68 6.46 -17.47
N LEU A 77 -8.03 7.22 -18.51
CA LEU A 77 -8.33 6.68 -19.84
C LEU A 77 -7.10 6.08 -20.53
N ILE A 78 -5.91 6.54 -20.16
CA ILE A 78 -4.65 6.03 -20.71
C ILE A 78 -4.35 4.67 -20.11
N ALA A 79 -4.43 4.54 -18.79
CA ALA A 79 -4.30 3.25 -18.12
C ALA A 79 -5.40 2.26 -18.55
N PHE A 80 -6.63 2.75 -18.72
CA PHE A 80 -7.76 1.96 -19.19
C PHE A 80 -7.53 1.39 -20.60
N ALA A 81 -7.01 2.18 -21.53
CA ALA A 81 -6.68 1.70 -22.87
C ALA A 81 -5.51 0.70 -22.88
N ASN A 82 -4.47 0.94 -22.09
CA ASN A 82 -3.35 -0.01 -21.97
C ASN A 82 -3.77 -1.38 -21.43
N ALA A 83 -4.91 -1.47 -20.73
CA ALA A 83 -5.39 -2.70 -20.10
C ALA A 83 -6.43 -3.45 -20.93
N ARG A 84 -6.84 -2.96 -22.10
CA ARG A 84 -7.97 -3.52 -22.87
C ARG A 84 -7.68 -3.58 -24.36
N ASP A 85 -8.17 -4.64 -25.00
CA ASP A 85 -8.04 -4.82 -26.46
C ASP A 85 -9.07 -4.00 -27.27
N ASP A 86 -10.16 -3.55 -26.63
CA ASP A 86 -11.23 -2.77 -27.26
C ASP A 86 -11.08 -1.25 -27.04
N ALA A 87 -9.91 -0.81 -26.54
CA ALA A 87 -9.53 0.57 -26.36
C ALA A 87 -8.10 0.80 -26.84
N SER A 88 -7.83 1.93 -27.49
CA SER A 88 -6.49 2.28 -27.95
C SER A 88 -6.29 3.78 -27.98
N TYR A 89 -5.04 4.23 -27.92
CA TYR A 89 -4.71 5.64 -28.07
C TYR A 89 -3.38 5.84 -28.79
N THR A 90 -3.27 6.94 -29.52
CA THR A 90 -2.01 7.40 -30.13
C THR A 90 -1.85 8.91 -29.89
N PRO A 91 -0.62 9.42 -29.73
CA PRO A 91 -0.37 10.86 -29.69
C PRO A 91 -1.03 11.58 -30.87
N HIS A 92 -1.82 12.61 -30.57
CA HIS A 92 -2.42 13.46 -31.58
C HIS A 92 -1.52 14.67 -31.85
N GLY A 93 -1.17 14.89 -33.12
CA GLY A 93 -0.34 16.02 -33.53
C GLY A 93 1.15 15.81 -33.24
N ASN A 94 1.85 16.90 -32.90
CA ASN A 94 3.30 16.88 -32.68
C ASN A 94 3.63 16.64 -31.20
N GLU A 95 4.23 15.49 -30.89
CA GLU A 95 4.63 15.10 -29.52
C GLU A 95 5.57 16.10 -28.84
N SER A 96 6.31 16.94 -29.59
CA SER A 96 7.17 17.97 -28.99
C SER A 96 6.38 19.05 -28.25
N GLU A 97 5.07 19.14 -28.47
CA GLU A 97 4.17 20.06 -27.77
C GLU A 97 3.65 19.46 -26.45
N PHE A 98 3.90 18.18 -26.19
CA PHE A 98 3.47 17.54 -24.95
C PHE A 98 4.39 17.97 -23.81
N LEU A 99 3.79 18.19 -22.64
CA LEU A 99 4.52 18.43 -21.41
C LEU A 99 4.47 17.16 -20.57
N SER A 100 5.59 16.47 -20.48
CA SER A 100 5.73 15.30 -19.62
C SER A 100 7.03 15.34 -18.84
N GLN A 101 6.96 14.91 -17.58
CA GLN A 101 8.14 14.75 -16.73
C GLN A 101 8.52 13.28 -16.72
N ARG A 102 9.66 12.96 -17.34
CA ARG A 102 10.22 11.61 -17.30
C ARG A 102 10.89 11.35 -15.96
N SER A 103 10.50 10.26 -15.32
CA SER A 103 11.02 9.84 -14.03
C SER A 103 11.46 8.39 -14.07
N PHE A 104 12.49 8.07 -13.29
CA PHE A 104 12.97 6.69 -13.13
C PHE A 104 12.60 6.20 -11.73
N ILE A 105 11.84 5.11 -11.66
CA ILE A 105 11.60 4.39 -10.42
C ILE A 105 12.73 3.37 -10.29
N PRO A 106 13.68 3.58 -9.35
CA PRO A 106 14.72 2.60 -9.13
C PRO A 106 14.09 1.27 -8.69
N PRO A 107 14.68 0.14 -9.05
CA PRO A 107 14.13 -1.14 -8.66
C PRO A 107 14.19 -1.29 -7.15
N SER A 108 13.18 -1.97 -6.59
CA SER A 108 13.20 -2.36 -5.18
C SER A 108 14.28 -3.40 -4.98
N ARG A 109 15.44 -3.02 -4.44
CA ARG A 109 16.53 -3.95 -4.10
C ARG A 109 16.07 -4.89 -2.97
N ARG A 110 15.44 -6.01 -3.33
CA ARG A 110 15.31 -7.19 -2.46
C ARG A 110 16.07 -8.35 -3.08
N TYR A 111 16.81 -9.06 -2.22
CA TYR A 111 17.72 -10.17 -2.53
C TYR A 111 17.38 -10.95 -3.81
N GLY A 112 18.29 -10.88 -4.80
CA GLY A 112 18.39 -11.87 -5.89
C GLY A 112 17.49 -11.68 -7.10
N GLY A 113 16.78 -10.56 -7.23
CA GLY A 113 16.11 -10.20 -8.49
C GLY A 113 16.79 -9.00 -9.15
N ASP A 114 17.38 -9.22 -10.32
CA ASP A 114 17.60 -8.13 -11.29
C ASP A 114 16.22 -7.74 -11.84
N GLN A 115 15.47 -6.97 -11.05
CA GLN A 115 14.42 -6.16 -11.63
C GLN A 115 15.10 -4.87 -12.08
N ASP A 116 14.99 -4.56 -13.36
CA ASP A 116 15.38 -3.25 -13.86
C ASP A 116 14.39 -2.21 -13.29
N GLY A 117 14.90 -1.02 -12.99
CA GLY A 117 14.01 0.10 -12.70
C GLY A 117 13.17 0.44 -13.93
N SER A 118 12.06 1.11 -13.71
CA SER A 118 11.18 1.51 -14.81
C SER A 118 11.22 3.01 -15.02
N PHE A 119 11.27 3.43 -16.28
CA PHE A 119 10.94 4.80 -16.63
C PHE A 119 9.43 4.93 -16.70
N PHE A 120 8.91 6.05 -16.21
CA PHE A 120 7.54 6.47 -16.45
C PHE A 120 7.53 7.94 -16.83
N ASP A 121 6.58 8.31 -17.69
CA ASP A 121 6.36 9.69 -18.08
C ASP A 121 5.13 10.23 -17.34
N TYR A 122 5.36 11.23 -16.50
CA TYR A 122 4.30 11.95 -15.83
C TYR A 122 3.76 13.04 -16.78
N VAL A 123 2.66 12.73 -17.48
CA VAL A 123 2.04 13.64 -18.44
C VAL A 123 1.31 14.78 -17.73
N GLN A 124 1.75 16.01 -17.96
CA GLN A 124 1.10 17.24 -17.50
C GLN A 124 0.21 17.83 -18.59
N PHE A 125 0.61 17.72 -19.85
CA PHE A 125 -0.20 18.09 -21.01
C PHE A 125 0.06 17.12 -22.15
N ALA A 126 -1.00 16.52 -22.70
CA ALA A 126 -0.95 15.76 -23.94
C ALA A 126 -2.32 15.70 -24.62
N CYS A 127 -2.30 15.40 -25.91
CA CYS A 127 -3.49 15.15 -26.72
C CYS A 127 -3.40 13.77 -27.38
N TYR A 128 -4.49 13.02 -27.44
CA TYR A 128 -4.51 11.67 -28.00
C TYR A 128 -5.70 11.44 -28.92
N ASP A 129 -5.46 10.83 -30.07
CA ASP A 129 -6.49 10.14 -30.83
C ASP A 129 -6.81 8.85 -30.07
N TYR A 130 -8.07 8.66 -29.70
CA TYR A 130 -8.50 7.60 -28.81
C TYR A 130 -9.67 6.84 -29.41
N SER A 131 -9.64 5.51 -29.34
CA SER A 131 -10.74 4.66 -29.79
C SER A 131 -11.22 3.79 -28.65
N PHE A 132 -12.55 3.63 -28.52
CA PHE A 132 -13.15 2.67 -27.60
C PHE A 132 -14.43 2.08 -28.19
N LYS A 133 -14.48 0.74 -28.29
CA LYS A 133 -15.59 -0.02 -28.89
C LYS A 133 -16.00 0.52 -30.28
N GLY A 134 -15.00 0.94 -31.07
CA GLY A 134 -15.19 1.49 -32.42
C GLY A 134 -15.70 2.93 -32.48
N ASN A 135 -15.77 3.64 -31.34
CA ASN A 135 -16.02 5.08 -31.31
C ASN A 135 -14.69 5.82 -31.19
N GLU A 136 -14.56 6.91 -31.94
CA GLU A 136 -13.36 7.76 -31.94
C GLU A 136 -13.58 9.00 -31.07
N TYR A 137 -12.52 9.40 -30.38
CA TYR A 137 -12.46 10.54 -29.49
C TYR A 137 -11.13 11.27 -29.68
N LEU A 138 -11.15 12.58 -29.41
CA LEU A 138 -9.93 13.35 -29.21
C LEU A 138 -9.84 13.69 -27.71
N ILE A 139 -8.75 13.30 -27.06
CA ILE A 139 -8.62 13.41 -25.60
C ILE A 139 -7.45 14.31 -25.22
N TYR A 140 -7.75 15.38 -24.47
CA TYR A 140 -6.72 16.18 -23.82
C TYR A 140 -6.59 15.78 -22.35
N VAL A 141 -5.36 15.58 -21.89
CA VAL A 141 -5.02 15.39 -20.48
C VAL A 141 -4.26 16.62 -20.01
N ILE A 142 -4.78 17.34 -19.01
CA ILE A 142 -4.23 18.62 -18.56
C ILE A 142 -4.15 18.65 -17.03
N GLU A 143 -2.94 18.79 -16.51
CA GLU A 143 -2.67 19.10 -15.12
C GLU A 143 -2.65 20.63 -14.89
N GLY A 144 -3.29 21.09 -13.82
CA GLY A 144 -3.31 22.50 -13.46
C GLY A 144 -3.51 22.71 -11.96
N ASP A 145 -3.22 23.93 -11.50
CA ASP A 145 -3.50 24.38 -10.14
C ASP A 145 -4.98 24.79 -10.04
N TYR A 146 -5.84 23.80 -9.82
CA TYR A 146 -7.30 23.99 -9.76
C TYR A 146 -7.82 24.20 -8.33
N SER A 147 -7.00 23.93 -7.30
CA SER A 147 -7.37 24.04 -5.89
C SER A 147 -6.24 24.59 -5.02
N MET A 148 -6.58 25.07 -3.82
CA MET A 148 -5.60 25.58 -2.85
C MET A 148 -4.64 24.52 -2.29
N MET A 149 -4.88 23.23 -2.54
CA MET A 149 -4.17 22.17 -1.82
C MET A 149 -3.30 21.27 -2.72
N MET A 150 -3.72 20.98 -3.97
CA MET A 150 -2.95 20.13 -4.90
C MET A 150 -3.28 20.43 -6.36
N LYS A 151 -2.30 20.20 -7.25
CA LYS A 151 -2.52 20.10 -8.70
C LYS A 151 -3.54 19.00 -8.98
N GLN A 152 -4.49 19.28 -9.87
CA GLN A 152 -5.47 18.31 -10.32
C GLN A 152 -5.26 18.03 -11.80
N ARG A 153 -5.56 16.79 -12.22
CA ARG A 153 -5.52 16.38 -13.63
C ARG A 153 -6.95 16.28 -14.13
N MET A 154 -7.24 17.04 -15.18
CA MET A 154 -8.52 17.03 -15.88
C MET A 154 -8.36 16.37 -17.24
N THR A 155 -9.43 15.70 -17.67
CA THR A 155 -9.51 15.06 -18.98
C THR A 155 -10.66 15.70 -19.78
N TYR A 156 -10.35 16.14 -20.99
CA TYR A 156 -11.30 16.75 -21.92
C TYR A 156 -11.51 15.78 -23.06
N ILE A 157 -12.73 15.25 -23.20
CA ILE A 157 -13.09 14.22 -24.17
C ILE A 157 -13.94 14.88 -25.24
N LEU A 158 -13.42 14.87 -26.46
CA LEU A 158 -14.11 15.41 -27.62
C LEU A 158 -14.65 14.28 -28.49
N VAL A 159 -15.89 14.41 -28.95
CA VAL A 159 -16.47 13.53 -29.96
C VAL A 159 -16.70 14.35 -31.23
N PRO A 160 -16.17 13.91 -32.39
CA PRO A 160 -16.39 14.60 -33.65
C PRO A 160 -17.84 14.49 -34.13
N PRO A 161 -18.34 15.46 -34.90
CA PRO A 161 -19.68 15.40 -35.49
C PRO A 161 -19.79 14.25 -36.50
N SER A 162 -20.98 13.66 -36.60
CA SER A 162 -21.23 12.54 -37.52
C SER A 162 -21.27 12.95 -38.99
N THR A 163 -21.44 14.24 -39.25
CA THR A 163 -21.52 14.87 -40.56
C THR A 163 -20.53 16.03 -40.63
N GLU A 164 -20.08 16.43 -41.83
CA GLU A 164 -19.24 17.63 -42.04
C GLU A 164 -19.96 18.96 -41.69
N SER A 165 -21.13 18.90 -41.06
CA SER A 165 -21.91 20.08 -40.71
C SER A 165 -21.24 20.92 -39.62
N VAL A 166 -21.46 22.23 -39.71
CA VAL A 166 -20.78 23.23 -38.86
C VAL A 166 -21.34 23.27 -37.43
N VAL A 167 -22.46 22.59 -37.14
CA VAL A 167 -23.07 22.57 -35.81
C VAL A 167 -23.77 21.23 -35.60
N MET A 168 -23.46 20.55 -34.49
CA MET A 168 -24.16 19.33 -34.10
C MET A 168 -25.65 19.58 -33.91
N THR A 169 -26.48 18.70 -34.48
CA THR A 169 -27.90 18.66 -34.17
C THR A 169 -28.11 18.18 -32.73
N ALA A 170 -29.26 18.50 -32.12
CA ALA A 170 -29.59 18.01 -30.77
C ALA A 170 -29.51 16.46 -30.65
N ARG A 171 -29.79 15.74 -31.74
CA ARG A 171 -29.67 14.28 -31.79
C ARG A 171 -28.22 13.81 -31.82
N GLU A 172 -27.35 14.49 -32.57
CA GLU A 172 -25.91 14.21 -32.59
C GLU A 172 -25.26 14.53 -31.24
N GLU A 173 -25.69 15.60 -30.57
CA GLU A 173 -25.24 15.96 -29.22
C GLU A 173 -25.60 14.86 -28.20
N GLU A 174 -26.84 14.36 -28.24
CA GLU A 174 -27.30 13.27 -27.37
C GLU A 174 -26.56 11.95 -27.67
N GLU A 175 -26.23 11.68 -28.93
CA GLU A 175 -25.42 10.52 -29.30
C GLU A 175 -23.97 10.65 -28.83
N ALA A 176 -23.36 11.82 -28.99
CA ALA A 176 -22.01 12.11 -28.52
C ALA A 176 -21.92 11.98 -26.99
N GLN A 177 -22.91 12.50 -26.26
CA GLN A 177 -23.00 12.34 -24.81
C GLN A 177 -23.11 10.86 -24.40
N ARG A 178 -23.92 10.05 -25.09
CA ARG A 178 -23.98 8.60 -24.83
C ARG A 178 -22.63 7.90 -25.04
N LYS A 179 -21.84 8.34 -26.03
CA LYS A 179 -20.50 7.80 -26.28
C LYS A 179 -19.54 8.15 -25.13
N THR A 180 -19.51 9.41 -24.70
CA THR A 180 -18.65 9.83 -23.58
C THR A 180 -19.08 9.18 -22.26
N ASP A 181 -20.38 9.11 -21.96
CA ASP A 181 -20.91 8.43 -20.78
C ASP A 181 -20.50 6.95 -20.76
N GLY A 182 -20.62 6.25 -21.90
CA GLY A 182 -20.22 4.85 -22.02
C GLY A 182 -18.72 4.61 -21.83
N LEU A 183 -17.87 5.51 -22.32
CA LEU A 183 -16.42 5.48 -22.09
C LEU A 183 -16.10 5.72 -20.60
N LEU A 184 -16.67 6.77 -20.00
CA LEU A 184 -16.45 7.11 -18.60
C LEU A 184 -16.92 6.00 -17.66
N GLU A 185 -18.12 5.46 -17.88
CA GLU A 185 -18.66 4.37 -17.08
C GLU A 185 -17.73 3.14 -17.13
N ALA A 186 -17.28 2.76 -18.32
CA ALA A 186 -16.38 1.61 -18.48
C ALA A 186 -15.01 1.85 -17.84
N ALA A 187 -14.43 3.02 -18.05
CA ALA A 187 -13.14 3.39 -17.47
C ALA A 187 -13.19 3.49 -15.94
N THR A 188 -14.26 4.07 -15.39
CA THR A 188 -14.44 4.18 -13.94
C THR A 188 -14.72 2.84 -13.29
N LYS A 189 -15.54 1.97 -13.91
CA LYS A 189 -15.73 0.59 -13.42
C LYS A 189 -14.40 -0.16 -13.36
N TRP A 190 -13.63 -0.11 -14.43
CA TRP A 190 -12.30 -0.73 -14.48
C TRP A 190 -11.32 -0.13 -13.45
N ALA A 191 -11.34 1.19 -13.24
CA ALA A 191 -10.46 1.85 -12.29
C ALA A 191 -10.76 1.43 -10.84
N VAL A 192 -12.03 1.17 -10.52
CA VAL A 192 -12.47 0.70 -9.18
C VAL A 192 -12.20 -0.79 -8.97
N GLU A 193 -12.24 -1.59 -10.05
CA GLU A 193 -11.88 -3.00 -10.02
C GLU A 193 -10.40 -3.21 -9.64
N LEU A 194 -10.12 -4.33 -8.97
CA LEU A 194 -8.77 -4.73 -8.59
C LEU A 194 -8.22 -5.70 -9.64
N HIS A 195 -7.06 -5.36 -10.19
CA HIS A 195 -6.37 -6.10 -11.24
C HIS A 195 -5.12 -6.75 -10.64
N ASN A 196 -5.32 -7.81 -9.85
CA ASN A 196 -4.26 -8.49 -9.09
C ASN A 196 -3.60 -7.58 -8.05
N GLU A 197 -4.40 -6.86 -7.27
CA GLU A 197 -3.95 -5.93 -6.24
C GLU A 197 -4.73 -6.13 -4.94
N VAL A 198 -4.14 -5.72 -3.82
CA VAL A 198 -4.85 -5.59 -2.53
C VAL A 198 -5.05 -4.11 -2.25
N LEU A 199 -6.25 -3.70 -1.82
CA LEU A 199 -6.48 -2.34 -1.35
C LEU A 199 -5.88 -2.17 0.04
N VAL A 200 -5.01 -1.18 0.20
CA VAL A 200 -4.38 -0.84 1.47
C VAL A 200 -4.80 0.56 1.88
N PHE A 201 -5.34 0.72 3.10
CA PHE A 201 -5.63 2.02 3.67
C PHE A 201 -4.47 2.47 4.56
N ASP A 202 -3.84 3.58 4.19
CA ASP A 202 -2.73 4.19 4.91
C ASP A 202 -2.65 5.69 4.60
N GLY A 203 -2.21 6.51 5.56
CA GLY A 203 -2.06 7.96 5.38
C GLY A 203 -3.34 8.72 5.01
N GLY A 204 -4.53 8.13 5.22
CA GLY A 204 -5.83 8.77 5.00
C GLY A 204 -6.51 8.41 3.68
N PHE A 205 -5.93 7.52 2.87
CA PHE A 205 -6.49 7.14 1.58
C PHE A 205 -6.23 5.67 1.24
N TRP A 206 -7.04 5.15 0.31
CA TRP A 206 -6.90 3.80 -0.22
C TRP A 206 -5.89 3.78 -1.38
N GLN A 207 -4.99 2.80 -1.38
CA GLN A 207 -4.00 2.59 -2.42
C GLN A 207 -4.07 1.14 -2.91
N LYS A 208 -3.90 0.93 -4.22
CA LYS A 208 -3.72 -0.41 -4.79
C LYS A 208 -2.29 -0.86 -4.53
N ASN A 209 -2.11 -2.04 -3.93
CA ASN A 209 -0.80 -2.57 -3.56
C ASN A 209 -0.53 -3.92 -4.26
N LYS A 210 0.22 -3.86 -5.36
CA LYS A 210 0.63 -5.02 -6.16
C LYS A 210 1.66 -5.90 -5.44
N GLU A 211 2.59 -5.29 -4.71
CA GLU A 211 3.62 -6.03 -3.96
C GLU A 211 2.99 -6.91 -2.86
N LEU A 212 2.00 -6.38 -2.14
CA LEU A 212 1.25 -7.13 -1.14
C LEU A 212 0.48 -8.27 -1.78
N TRP A 213 -0.16 -8.03 -2.93
CA TRP A 213 -0.78 -9.09 -3.71
C TRP A 213 0.20 -10.21 -4.06
N ASP A 214 1.36 -9.89 -4.64
CA ASP A 214 2.35 -10.89 -5.04
C ASP A 214 2.88 -11.69 -3.84
N ASN A 215 2.97 -11.06 -2.66
CA ASN A 215 3.31 -11.75 -1.42
C ASN A 215 2.18 -12.64 -0.89
N VAL A 216 0.92 -12.21 -1.06
CA VAL A 216 -0.26 -13.03 -0.75
C VAL A 216 -0.29 -14.26 -1.64
N GLN A 217 0.02 -14.14 -2.94
CA GLN A 217 0.04 -15.26 -3.88
C GLN A 217 1.04 -16.37 -3.54
N LYS A 218 2.03 -16.07 -2.67
CA LYS A 218 3.02 -17.04 -2.17
C LYS A 218 2.60 -17.73 -0.87
N SER A 219 1.48 -17.34 -0.27
CA SER A 219 1.04 -17.83 1.04
C SER A 219 -0.11 -18.81 0.86
N ARG A 220 0.16 -20.11 0.94
CA ARG A 220 -0.87 -21.15 0.82
C ARG A 220 -1.16 -21.78 2.16
N TRP A 221 -2.34 -22.37 2.32
CA TRP A 221 -2.65 -23.12 3.54
C TRP A 221 -1.72 -24.29 3.77
N GLU A 222 -1.17 -24.92 2.73
CA GLU A 222 -0.19 -25.99 2.91
C GLU A 222 1.06 -25.54 3.68
N ASP A 223 1.41 -24.24 3.59
CA ASP A 223 2.57 -23.65 4.26
C ASP A 223 2.24 -23.15 5.68
N VAL A 224 0.95 -23.12 6.05
CA VAL A 224 0.51 -22.71 7.38
C VAL A 224 0.47 -23.92 8.31
N ILE A 225 1.43 -23.96 9.24
CA ILE A 225 1.46 -24.95 10.32
C ILE A 225 0.54 -24.46 11.43
N LEU A 226 -0.53 -25.22 11.65
CA LEU A 226 -1.56 -25.00 12.67
C LEU A 226 -2.26 -26.34 12.91
N ASP A 227 -2.76 -26.57 14.12
CA ASP A 227 -3.68 -27.69 14.40
C ASP A 227 -4.72 -27.88 13.28
N GLU A 228 -4.81 -29.11 12.76
CA GLU A 228 -5.65 -29.45 11.60
C GLU A 228 -7.15 -29.21 11.88
N GLY A 229 -7.59 -29.39 13.12
CA GLY A 229 -8.95 -29.07 13.54
C GLY A 229 -9.24 -27.57 13.47
N LYS A 230 -8.36 -26.74 14.05
CA LYS A 230 -8.44 -25.28 13.99
C LYS A 230 -8.38 -24.77 12.55
N LYS A 231 -7.48 -25.31 11.73
CA LYS A 231 -7.30 -24.96 10.31
C LYS A 231 -8.56 -25.23 9.50
N LYS A 232 -9.14 -26.44 9.62
CA LYS A 232 -10.41 -26.79 8.96
C LYS A 232 -11.57 -25.92 9.44
N ALA A 233 -11.65 -25.65 10.74
CA ALA A 233 -12.70 -24.80 11.30
C ALA A 233 -12.59 -23.35 10.77
N LEU A 234 -11.38 -22.81 10.67
CA LEU A 234 -11.13 -21.47 10.16
C LEU A 234 -11.49 -21.35 8.66
N ILE A 235 -11.03 -22.28 7.84
CA ILE A 235 -11.36 -22.34 6.42
C ILE A 235 -12.87 -22.53 6.22
N GLY A 236 -13.49 -23.40 7.02
CA GLY A 236 -14.93 -23.67 6.96
C GLY A 236 -15.81 -22.49 7.37
N ASP A 237 -15.45 -21.77 8.43
CA ASP A 237 -16.16 -20.56 8.85
C ASP A 237 -16.09 -19.46 7.77
N MET A 238 -14.96 -19.36 7.07
CA MET A 238 -14.77 -18.39 6.00
C MET A 238 -15.53 -18.75 4.73
N THR A 239 -15.33 -19.96 4.21
CA THR A 239 -16.00 -20.44 2.99
C THR A 239 -17.51 -20.48 3.19
N GLY A 240 -17.96 -21.03 4.34
CA GLY A 240 -19.37 -21.06 4.70
C GLY A 240 -20.01 -19.68 4.87
N PHE A 241 -19.25 -18.64 5.23
CA PHE A 241 -19.75 -17.27 5.24
C PHE A 241 -20.03 -16.76 3.82
N PHE A 242 -19.04 -16.81 2.93
CA PHE A 242 -19.19 -16.25 1.57
C PHE A 242 -20.12 -17.08 0.67
N ASP A 243 -20.18 -18.40 0.86
CA ASP A 243 -21.09 -19.29 0.13
C ASP A 243 -22.51 -19.28 0.72
N GLY A 244 -22.70 -18.62 1.88
CA GLY A 244 -23.90 -18.71 2.69
C GLY A 244 -24.94 -17.60 2.49
N GLU A 245 -24.72 -16.62 1.61
CA GLU A 245 -25.56 -15.40 1.50
C GLU A 245 -27.07 -15.72 1.48
N ASP A 246 -27.50 -16.66 0.64
CA ASP A 246 -28.90 -17.05 0.51
C ASP A 246 -29.48 -17.58 1.82
N LYS A 247 -28.71 -18.35 2.59
CA LYS A 247 -29.13 -18.85 3.90
C LYS A 247 -29.26 -17.71 4.90
N TYR A 248 -28.31 -16.77 4.94
CA TYR A 248 -28.40 -15.60 5.79
C TYR A 248 -29.69 -14.80 5.50
N LYS A 249 -30.00 -14.62 4.21
CA LYS A 249 -31.20 -13.95 3.75
C LYS A 249 -32.48 -14.71 4.12
N GLU A 250 -32.52 -16.02 3.90
CA GLU A 250 -33.66 -16.90 4.24
C GLU A 250 -34.01 -16.84 5.73
N PHE A 251 -33.00 -16.91 6.60
CA PHE A 251 -33.21 -16.89 8.06
C PHE A 251 -33.30 -15.48 8.65
N GLY A 252 -33.22 -14.41 7.83
CA GLY A 252 -33.27 -13.03 8.30
C GLY A 252 -32.09 -12.64 9.21
N VAL A 253 -30.94 -13.31 9.07
CA VAL A 253 -29.74 -13.05 9.87
C VAL A 253 -28.83 -12.09 9.10
N PRO A 254 -28.24 -11.06 9.77
CA PRO A 254 -27.29 -10.17 9.11
C PRO A 254 -26.12 -10.95 8.50
N TRP A 255 -25.90 -10.79 7.19
CA TRP A 255 -24.74 -11.36 6.49
C TRP A 255 -23.49 -10.53 6.75
N LYS A 256 -23.05 -10.53 8.01
CA LYS A 256 -21.78 -9.96 8.46
C LYS A 256 -21.14 -10.88 9.49
N ARG A 257 -19.82 -10.81 9.61
CA ARG A 257 -19.05 -11.70 10.48
C ARG A 257 -17.77 -11.01 10.95
N GLY A 258 -17.39 -11.23 12.21
CA GLY A 258 -16.11 -10.75 12.72
C GLY A 258 -15.31 -11.86 13.40
N ILE A 259 -14.04 -11.97 13.02
CA ILE A 259 -13.11 -12.96 13.55
C ILE A 259 -11.92 -12.24 14.20
N ILE A 260 -11.51 -12.68 15.39
CA ILE A 260 -10.26 -12.23 16.01
C ILE A 260 -9.22 -13.35 16.00
N PHE A 261 -8.04 -13.03 15.51
CA PHE A 261 -6.83 -13.83 15.71
C PHE A 261 -6.03 -13.25 16.87
N TYR A 262 -5.81 -14.03 17.92
CA TYR A 262 -5.10 -13.57 19.09
C TYR A 262 -4.11 -14.59 19.62
N GLY A 263 -3.14 -14.12 20.39
CA GLY A 263 -2.11 -14.94 21.03
C GLY A 263 -0.72 -14.36 20.84
N PRO A 264 0.33 -14.99 21.41
CA PRO A 264 1.69 -14.48 21.38
C PRO A 264 2.21 -14.14 19.97
N PRO A 265 3.12 -13.17 19.82
CA PRO A 265 3.69 -12.80 18.53
C PRO A 265 4.49 -13.96 17.93
N GLY A 266 4.53 -14.01 16.59
CA GLY A 266 5.34 -15.00 15.88
C GLY A 266 4.75 -16.41 15.73
N ASN A 267 3.45 -16.60 16.02
CA ASN A 267 2.77 -17.91 15.92
C ASN A 267 1.77 -18.01 14.76
N GLY A 268 2.01 -17.30 13.66
CA GLY A 268 1.30 -17.58 12.40
C GLY A 268 -0.01 -16.82 12.15
N LYS A 269 -0.36 -15.79 12.93
CA LYS A 269 -1.52 -14.93 12.67
C LYS A 269 -1.47 -14.30 11.26
N THR A 270 -0.39 -13.59 10.95
CA THR A 270 -0.23 -12.88 9.66
C THR A 270 -0.15 -13.82 8.45
N ILE A 271 0.54 -14.96 8.55
CA ILE A 271 0.58 -15.93 7.44
C ILE A 271 -0.77 -16.60 7.20
N SER A 272 -1.55 -16.86 8.26
CA SER A 272 -2.92 -17.36 8.14
C SER A 272 -3.85 -16.35 7.46
N THR A 273 -3.74 -15.07 7.81
CA THR A 273 -4.45 -14.00 7.09
C THR A 273 -4.08 -13.95 5.61
N LYS A 274 -2.80 -14.07 5.27
CA LYS A 274 -2.37 -14.10 3.86
C LYS A 274 -2.87 -15.34 3.12
N ALA A 275 -2.88 -16.51 3.74
CA ALA A 275 -3.44 -17.73 3.15
C ALA A 275 -4.94 -17.59 2.88
N LEU A 276 -5.69 -16.97 3.80
CA LEU A 276 -7.09 -16.61 3.58
C LEU A 276 -7.28 -15.67 2.39
N MET A 277 -6.47 -14.61 2.30
CA MET A 277 -6.51 -13.68 1.17
C MET A 277 -6.22 -14.38 -0.16
N HIS A 278 -5.24 -15.30 -0.18
CA HIS A 278 -4.91 -16.10 -1.36
C HIS A 278 -6.10 -16.95 -1.79
N ASP A 279 -6.71 -17.72 -0.88
CA ASP A 279 -7.85 -18.56 -1.22
C ASP A 279 -9.03 -17.76 -1.78
N LEU A 280 -9.32 -16.59 -1.19
CA LEU A 280 -10.36 -15.69 -1.71
C LEU A 280 -10.03 -15.14 -3.08
N SER A 281 -8.76 -14.85 -3.35
CA SER A 281 -8.32 -14.33 -4.64
C SER A 281 -8.54 -15.31 -5.79
N LEU A 282 -8.65 -16.61 -5.48
CA LEU A 282 -8.96 -17.66 -6.46
C LEU A 282 -10.46 -17.81 -6.73
N ARG A 283 -11.32 -17.17 -5.94
CA ARG A 283 -12.77 -17.28 -6.09
C ARG A 283 -13.27 -16.41 -7.25
N THR A 284 -14.14 -17.00 -8.07
CA THR A 284 -14.79 -16.31 -9.19
C THR A 284 -16.27 -16.01 -8.93
N SER A 285 -16.88 -16.63 -7.93
CA SER A 285 -18.29 -16.41 -7.58
C SER A 285 -18.60 -16.69 -6.09
N PRO A 286 -19.08 -15.68 -5.34
CA PRO A 286 -18.80 -14.28 -5.61
C PRO A 286 -17.29 -14.01 -5.63
N THR A 287 -16.86 -13.05 -6.43
CA THR A 287 -15.51 -12.46 -6.31
C THR A 287 -15.41 -11.75 -4.97
N VAL A 288 -14.34 -12.02 -4.20
CA VAL A 288 -14.14 -11.44 -2.87
C VAL A 288 -12.84 -10.65 -2.83
N SER A 289 -12.95 -9.34 -2.66
CA SER A 289 -11.79 -8.46 -2.53
C SER A 289 -11.23 -8.45 -1.12
N SER A 290 -9.91 -8.35 -0.99
CA SER A 290 -9.24 -8.15 0.30
C SER A 290 -8.87 -6.68 0.49
N LEU A 291 -9.28 -6.10 1.61
CA LEU A 291 -9.01 -4.73 2.03
C LEU A 291 -8.19 -4.78 3.32
N TYR A 292 -7.00 -4.19 3.32
CA TYR A 292 -6.05 -4.23 4.41
C TYR A 292 -5.84 -2.84 5.02
N VAL A 293 -6.05 -2.71 6.32
CA VAL A 293 -6.00 -1.43 7.03
C VAL A 293 -4.72 -1.37 7.88
N LYS A 294 -3.81 -0.45 7.54
CA LYS A 294 -2.57 -0.23 8.30
C LYS A 294 -2.72 0.81 9.41
N SER A 295 -3.56 1.82 9.19
CA SER A 295 -3.71 2.96 10.07
C SER A 295 -5.06 3.62 9.83
N PHE A 296 -5.70 4.16 10.88
CA PHE A 296 -6.90 5.00 10.69
C PHE A 296 -6.56 6.48 10.48
N GLN A 297 -5.29 6.89 10.51
CA GLN A 297 -4.91 8.28 10.35
C GLN A 297 -5.42 8.85 9.02
N SER A 298 -5.96 10.06 9.06
CA SER A 298 -6.36 10.82 7.87
C SER A 298 -6.17 12.32 8.12
N TRP A 299 -6.14 13.11 7.04
CA TRP A 299 -6.03 14.58 7.14
C TRP A 299 -7.21 15.23 7.87
N GLN A 300 -8.36 14.57 7.93
CA GLN A 300 -9.57 15.03 8.64
C GLN A 300 -9.68 14.44 10.05
N GLY A 301 -8.66 13.71 10.51
CA GLY A 301 -8.67 12.97 11.77
C GLY A 301 -9.00 11.49 11.60
N PRO A 302 -8.70 10.66 12.60
CA PRO A 302 -8.84 9.22 12.50
C PRO A 302 -10.30 8.73 12.41
N GLU A 303 -11.27 9.51 12.90
CA GLU A 303 -12.71 9.24 12.77
C GLU A 303 -13.14 9.23 11.30
N ALA A 304 -12.66 10.19 10.52
CA ALA A 304 -12.90 10.24 9.07
C ALA A 304 -12.21 9.07 8.35
N GLY A 305 -11.03 8.65 8.82
CA GLY A 305 -10.34 7.47 8.30
C GLY A 305 -11.13 6.18 8.55
N ILE A 306 -11.64 5.98 9.76
CA ILE A 306 -12.54 4.85 10.08
C ILE A 306 -13.76 4.86 9.14
N ARG A 307 -14.42 6.01 8.98
CA ARG A 307 -15.58 6.13 8.08
C ARG A 307 -15.22 5.81 6.63
N ALA A 308 -14.09 6.30 6.13
CA ALA A 308 -13.60 6.02 4.78
C ALA A 308 -13.28 4.53 4.58
N VAL A 309 -12.79 3.86 5.61
CA VAL A 309 -12.51 2.42 5.58
C VAL A 309 -13.80 1.63 5.40
N PHE A 310 -14.79 1.87 6.27
CA PHE A 310 -16.07 1.13 6.21
C PHE A 310 -16.91 1.49 4.98
N LEU A 311 -16.89 2.75 4.54
CA LEU A 311 -17.54 3.14 3.29
C LEU A 311 -16.96 2.35 2.09
N LYS A 312 -15.64 2.21 2.01
CA LYS A 312 -15.01 1.43 0.95
C LYS A 312 -15.32 -0.06 1.08
N ALA A 313 -15.34 -0.61 2.29
CA ALA A 313 -15.73 -2.01 2.50
C ALA A 313 -17.18 -2.28 2.05
N ARG A 314 -18.12 -1.37 2.31
CA ARG A 314 -19.51 -1.47 1.82
C ARG A 314 -19.58 -1.41 0.30
N GLN A 315 -18.78 -0.56 -0.36
CA GLN A 315 -18.70 -0.49 -1.83
C GLN A 315 -18.10 -1.73 -2.47
N MET A 316 -17.18 -2.40 -1.76
CA MET A 316 -16.46 -3.58 -2.27
C MET A 316 -17.10 -4.90 -1.83
N ALA A 317 -18.22 -4.86 -1.09
CA ALA A 317 -18.88 -6.06 -0.61
C ALA A 317 -19.36 -6.95 -1.78
N PRO A 318 -19.20 -8.28 -1.71
CA PRO A 318 -18.63 -9.03 -0.60
C PRO A 318 -17.11 -8.93 -0.50
N CYS A 319 -16.60 -8.69 0.71
CA CYS A 319 -15.16 -8.46 0.92
C CYS A 319 -14.63 -8.99 2.26
N LEU A 320 -13.32 -9.18 2.30
CA LEU A 320 -12.55 -9.42 3.51
C LEU A 320 -11.88 -8.12 3.97
N LEU A 321 -12.27 -7.60 5.13
CA LEU A 321 -11.70 -6.40 5.75
C LEU A 321 -10.76 -6.78 6.89
N ILE A 322 -9.48 -6.40 6.77
CA ILE A 322 -8.40 -6.86 7.65
C ILE A 322 -7.87 -5.69 8.47
N PHE A 323 -7.87 -5.86 9.79
CA PHE A 323 -7.25 -4.97 10.76
C PHE A 323 -6.08 -5.69 11.42
N GLU A 324 -4.85 -5.34 11.06
CA GLU A 324 -3.67 -5.90 11.74
C GLU A 324 -3.35 -5.07 12.98
N ASP A 325 -3.03 -5.76 14.08
CA ASP A 325 -2.74 -5.15 15.39
C ASP A 325 -3.85 -4.17 15.82
N ILE A 326 -5.09 -4.68 15.86
CA ILE A 326 -6.30 -3.91 16.14
C ILE A 326 -6.27 -3.19 17.51
N ASP A 327 -5.49 -3.69 18.47
CA ASP A 327 -5.23 -3.03 19.76
C ASP A 327 -4.42 -1.73 19.62
N SER A 328 -3.59 -1.63 18.58
CA SER A 328 -2.86 -0.40 18.25
C SER A 328 -3.70 0.54 17.38
N LEU A 329 -4.58 0.00 16.53
CA LEU A 329 -5.46 0.79 15.67
C LEU A 329 -6.59 1.48 16.46
N VAL A 330 -7.21 0.79 17.41
CA VAL A 330 -8.40 1.27 18.11
C VAL A 330 -8.05 1.76 19.51
N ASN A 331 -7.64 3.02 19.59
CA ASN A 331 -7.39 3.70 20.86
C ASN A 331 -8.69 4.22 21.52
N VAL A 332 -8.58 4.72 22.76
CA VAL A 332 -9.72 5.20 23.56
C VAL A 332 -10.50 6.33 22.87
N ALA A 333 -9.82 7.21 22.12
CA ALA A 333 -10.44 8.37 21.48
C ALA A 333 -11.33 7.97 20.30
N VAL A 334 -10.90 7.00 19.49
CA VAL A 334 -11.60 6.59 18.25
C VAL A 334 -12.48 5.36 18.42
N ARG A 335 -12.41 4.71 19.57
CA ARG A 335 -13.13 3.47 19.87
C ARG A 335 -14.64 3.55 19.61
N SER A 336 -15.31 4.61 20.05
CA SER A 336 -16.76 4.74 19.88
C SER A 336 -17.13 4.81 18.40
N TYR A 337 -16.37 5.56 17.61
CA TYR A 337 -16.53 5.64 16.16
C TYR A 337 -16.33 4.30 15.49
N PHE A 338 -15.25 3.57 15.83
CA PHE A 338 -15.00 2.23 15.30
C PHE A 338 -16.14 1.27 15.62
N LEU A 339 -16.62 1.25 16.87
CA LEU A 339 -17.71 0.37 17.29
C LEU A 339 -19.03 0.68 16.60
N ASN A 340 -19.33 1.96 16.35
CA ASN A 340 -20.52 2.38 15.61
C ASN A 340 -20.50 1.85 14.17
N GLU A 341 -19.34 1.93 13.51
CA GLU A 341 -19.17 1.41 12.15
C GLU A 341 -19.25 -0.12 12.10
N VAL A 342 -18.68 -0.84 13.08
CA VAL A 342 -18.79 -2.32 13.19
C VAL A 342 -20.23 -2.77 13.46
N ASP A 343 -20.95 -2.06 14.34
CA ASP A 343 -22.35 -2.35 14.64
C ASP A 343 -23.22 -2.15 13.39
N GLY A 344 -22.86 -1.18 12.54
CA GLY A 344 -23.47 -1.00 11.23
C GLY A 344 -24.86 -0.36 11.33
N LEU A 345 -24.93 0.88 11.83
CA LEU A 345 -26.12 1.72 11.58
C LEU A 345 -26.37 1.88 10.06
N GLU A 346 -25.30 1.78 9.27
CA GLU A 346 -25.31 1.56 7.83
C GLU A 346 -25.07 0.05 7.53
N SER A 347 -25.70 -0.50 6.48
CA SER A 347 -25.67 -1.94 6.18
C SER A 347 -24.25 -2.46 5.88
N ASN A 348 -23.70 -3.31 6.77
CA ASN A 348 -22.43 -4.03 6.57
C ASN A 348 -22.62 -5.41 5.91
N HIS A 349 -23.63 -5.54 5.04
CA HIS A 349 -23.95 -6.77 4.31
C HIS A 349 -22.76 -7.22 3.44
N GLY A 350 -22.37 -8.49 3.53
CA GLY A 350 -21.27 -9.09 2.76
C GLY A 350 -19.87 -8.84 3.29
N ILE A 351 -19.72 -8.22 4.47
CA ILE A 351 -18.41 -7.89 5.05
C ILE A 351 -17.99 -8.95 6.08
N LEU A 352 -16.88 -9.63 5.82
CA LEU A 352 -16.14 -10.45 6.79
C LEU A 352 -14.97 -9.62 7.34
N MET A 353 -14.92 -9.39 8.64
CA MET A 353 -13.83 -8.68 9.31
C MET A 353 -12.88 -9.64 9.99
N ILE A 354 -11.57 -9.43 9.83
CA ILE A 354 -10.52 -10.10 10.61
C ILE A 354 -9.72 -9.05 11.37
N GLY A 355 -9.65 -9.18 12.69
CA GLY A 355 -8.74 -8.40 13.53
C GLY A 355 -7.64 -9.29 14.11
N SER A 356 -6.36 -8.93 13.95
CA SER A 356 -5.28 -9.59 14.69
C SER A 356 -4.87 -8.77 15.91
N THR A 357 -4.45 -9.44 16.98
CA THR A 357 -3.86 -8.79 18.16
C THR A 357 -2.90 -9.74 18.87
N ASN A 358 -1.91 -9.18 19.58
CA ASN A 358 -1.10 -9.95 20.51
C ASN A 358 -1.69 -9.95 21.94
N HIS A 359 -2.60 -9.02 22.24
CA HIS A 359 -3.08 -8.71 23.58
C HIS A 359 -4.61 -8.60 23.60
N LEU A 360 -5.31 -9.74 23.64
CA LEU A 360 -6.77 -9.76 23.65
C LEU A 360 -7.35 -8.98 24.85
N GLU A 361 -6.64 -8.97 25.97
CA GLU A 361 -6.97 -8.26 27.21
C GLU A 361 -6.90 -6.73 27.09
N ARG A 362 -6.12 -6.21 26.13
CA ARG A 362 -6.03 -4.75 25.86
C ARG A 362 -7.18 -4.25 25.00
N LEU A 363 -7.88 -5.14 24.30
CA LEU A 363 -9.02 -4.76 23.49
C LEU A 363 -10.21 -4.34 24.34
N ASP A 364 -10.96 -3.38 23.82
CA ASP A 364 -12.21 -2.96 24.44
C ASP A 364 -13.16 -4.17 24.63
N PRO A 365 -13.86 -4.29 25.77
CA PRO A 365 -14.83 -5.37 25.98
C PRO A 365 -15.92 -5.44 24.91
N GLY A 366 -16.26 -4.30 24.30
CA GLY A 366 -17.16 -4.21 23.17
C GLY A 366 -16.62 -4.87 21.90
N ILE A 367 -15.30 -4.95 21.71
CA ILE A 367 -14.66 -5.68 20.60
C ILE A 367 -14.44 -7.14 21.01
N ALA A 368 -13.87 -7.35 22.19
CA ALA A 368 -13.44 -8.68 22.64
C ALA A 368 -14.58 -9.58 23.10
N LYS A 369 -15.63 -9.06 23.74
CA LYS A 369 -16.62 -9.90 24.44
C LYS A 369 -18.03 -9.81 23.86
N ARG A 370 -18.39 -8.70 23.21
CA ARG A 370 -19.76 -8.50 22.73
C ARG A 370 -20.03 -9.37 21.48
N PRO A 371 -21.08 -10.22 21.50
CA PRO A 371 -21.54 -10.92 20.31
C PRO A 371 -21.92 -9.94 19.18
N SER A 372 -22.09 -10.46 17.95
CA SER A 372 -22.45 -9.73 16.73
C SER A 372 -21.44 -8.71 16.17
N ARG A 373 -20.31 -8.50 16.85
CA ARG A 373 -19.17 -7.70 16.37
C ARG A 373 -18.06 -8.64 15.91
N PHE A 374 -17.26 -9.15 16.85
CA PHE A 374 -16.25 -10.19 16.64
C PHE A 374 -16.64 -11.46 17.39
N ASP A 375 -17.51 -12.22 16.77
CA ASP A 375 -18.19 -13.38 17.34
C ASP A 375 -17.36 -14.67 17.29
N ARG A 376 -16.34 -14.74 16.43
CA ARG A 376 -15.37 -15.86 16.40
C ARG A 376 -13.99 -15.44 16.85
N LYS A 377 -13.28 -16.36 17.51
CA LYS A 377 -11.93 -16.13 18.02
C LYS A 377 -11.08 -17.36 17.82
N TYR A 378 -9.89 -17.17 17.26
CA TYR A 378 -8.91 -18.22 17.07
C TYR A 378 -7.65 -17.86 17.86
N PHE A 379 -7.29 -18.76 18.78
CA PHE A 379 -6.11 -18.62 19.61
C PHE A 379 -4.91 -19.30 18.93
N PHE A 380 -3.90 -18.50 18.63
CA PHE A 380 -2.60 -18.89 18.08
C PHE A 380 -1.59 -18.93 19.23
N ASP A 381 -1.54 -20.08 19.90
CA ASP A 381 -0.64 -20.32 21.02
C ASP A 381 0.80 -20.59 20.55
N VAL A 382 1.72 -20.71 21.50
CA VAL A 382 3.03 -21.33 21.23
C VAL A 382 2.83 -22.74 20.67
N PRO A 383 3.61 -23.16 19.65
CA PRO A 383 3.38 -24.41 18.95
C PRO A 383 3.59 -25.61 19.86
N ASP A 384 2.69 -26.57 19.78
CA ASP A 384 2.83 -27.84 20.48
C ASP A 384 3.94 -28.71 19.85
N ARG A 385 4.19 -29.90 20.42
CA ARG A 385 5.26 -30.76 19.91
C ARG A 385 5.03 -31.19 18.46
N GLU A 386 3.79 -31.48 18.08
CA GLU A 386 3.46 -31.95 16.72
C GLU A 386 3.62 -30.81 15.71
N GLU A 387 3.17 -29.61 16.05
CA GLU A 387 3.38 -28.40 15.24
C GLU A 387 4.88 -28.09 15.07
N ARG A 388 5.69 -28.27 16.12
CA ARG A 388 7.15 -28.13 16.02
C ARG A 388 7.80 -29.22 15.16
N VAL A 389 7.27 -30.45 15.17
CA VAL A 389 7.69 -31.53 14.26
C VAL A 389 7.39 -31.14 12.81
N GLN A 390 6.19 -30.60 12.53
CA GLN A 390 5.84 -30.11 11.20
C GLN A 390 6.77 -28.96 10.76
N TYR A 391 7.10 -28.04 11.66
CA TYR A 391 8.03 -26.95 11.40
C TYR A 391 9.45 -27.44 11.09
N ALA A 392 9.92 -28.45 11.83
CA ALA A 392 11.21 -29.10 11.54
C ALA A 392 11.20 -29.80 10.17
N ARG A 393 10.09 -30.45 9.79
CA ARG A 393 9.92 -31.04 8.44
C ARG A 393 9.91 -29.99 7.34
N TYR A 394 9.28 -28.84 7.57
CA TYR A 394 9.33 -27.71 6.63
C TYR A 394 10.78 -27.28 6.37
N TRP A 395 11.59 -27.10 7.42
CA TRP A 395 13.02 -26.77 7.27
C TRP A 395 13.83 -27.88 6.60
N LYS A 396 13.54 -29.15 6.90
CA LYS A 396 14.13 -30.29 6.19
C LYS A 396 13.86 -30.22 4.69
N GLY A 397 12.61 -29.95 4.29
CA GLY A 397 12.23 -29.77 2.89
C GLY A 397 12.97 -28.61 2.23
N LYS A 398 13.04 -27.45 2.92
CA LYS A 398 13.76 -26.26 2.47
C LYS A 398 15.26 -26.50 2.27
N LEU A 399 15.86 -27.38 3.06
CA LEU A 399 17.29 -27.71 2.99
C LEU A 399 17.61 -28.95 2.13
N ARG A 400 16.60 -29.60 1.53
CA ARG A 400 16.76 -30.87 0.79
C ARG A 400 17.79 -30.79 -0.34
N GLU A 401 17.88 -29.66 -1.01
CA GLU A 401 18.77 -29.45 -2.17
C GLU A 401 20.13 -28.84 -1.78
N ASN A 402 20.35 -28.59 -0.48
CA ASN A 402 21.59 -28.03 0.01
C ASN A 402 22.70 -29.11 0.04
N LYS A 403 23.77 -28.89 -0.73
CA LYS A 403 24.91 -29.83 -0.81
C LYS A 403 25.88 -29.76 0.38
N ARG A 404 25.78 -28.72 1.22
CA ARG A 404 26.71 -28.46 2.33
C ARG A 404 26.08 -28.75 3.70
N VAL A 405 24.76 -28.85 3.77
CA VAL A 405 24.01 -29.00 5.02
C VAL A 405 23.05 -30.17 4.91
N GLU A 406 23.22 -31.15 5.77
CA GLU A 406 22.34 -32.31 5.84
C GLU A 406 21.35 -32.20 7.01
N PHE A 407 20.08 -32.48 6.73
CA PHE A 407 19.01 -32.58 7.73
C PHE A 407 18.40 -34.00 7.69
N PRO A 408 18.98 -34.98 8.42
CA PRO A 408 18.45 -36.34 8.47
C PRO A 408 17.10 -36.43 9.20
N GLU A 409 16.30 -37.46 8.90
CA GLU A 409 14.98 -37.67 9.52
C GLU A 409 15.06 -37.76 11.05
N ALA A 410 16.15 -38.34 11.58
CA ALA A 410 16.40 -38.45 13.00
C ALA A 410 16.52 -37.08 13.73
N MET A 411 16.80 -35.98 13.02
CA MET A 411 16.81 -34.63 13.62
C MET A 411 15.41 -34.08 13.89
N VAL A 412 14.40 -34.47 13.10
CA VAL A 412 13.08 -33.82 13.11
C VAL A 412 12.47 -33.84 14.52
N GLY A 413 12.40 -35.02 15.13
CA GLY A 413 11.88 -35.18 16.49
C GLY A 413 12.73 -34.46 17.53
N ARG A 414 14.06 -34.53 17.40
CA ARG A 414 14.97 -33.91 18.36
C ARG A 414 14.92 -32.38 18.34
N VAL A 415 14.80 -31.78 17.16
CA VAL A 415 14.58 -30.34 17.01
C VAL A 415 13.29 -29.95 17.71
N ALA A 416 12.20 -30.69 17.50
CA ALA A 416 10.92 -30.42 18.17
C ALA A 416 11.01 -30.57 19.71
N ASP A 417 11.84 -31.47 20.21
CA ASP A 417 12.05 -31.67 21.65
C ASP A 417 12.82 -30.51 22.30
N ILE A 418 13.93 -30.05 21.68
CA ILE A 418 14.76 -28.97 22.26
C ILE A 418 14.12 -27.57 22.12
N THR A 419 13.21 -27.39 21.17
CA THR A 419 12.52 -26.12 20.89
C THR A 419 11.21 -25.95 21.68
N GLY A 420 10.97 -26.78 22.70
CA GLY A 420 9.81 -26.63 23.57
C GLY A 420 9.72 -25.22 24.18
N GLY A 421 8.56 -24.57 23.99
CA GLY A 421 8.27 -23.21 24.45
C GLY A 421 8.62 -22.08 23.45
N PHE A 422 9.23 -22.39 22.32
CA PHE A 422 9.56 -21.39 21.29
C PHE A 422 8.35 -21.11 20.40
N SER A 423 8.15 -19.85 20.01
CA SER A 423 7.27 -19.51 18.88
C SER A 423 7.90 -19.93 17.55
N PHE A 424 7.11 -19.98 16.47
CA PHE A 424 7.68 -20.24 15.14
C PHE A 424 8.71 -19.18 14.73
N ALA A 425 8.60 -17.94 15.21
CA ALA A 425 9.61 -16.90 14.99
C ALA A 425 10.94 -17.23 15.70
N TYR A 426 10.91 -17.68 16.95
CA TYR A 426 12.11 -18.13 17.66
C TYR A 426 12.72 -19.39 17.03
N MET A 427 11.90 -20.34 16.59
CA MET A 427 12.41 -21.50 15.84
C MET A 427 13.07 -21.08 14.53
N LYS A 428 12.46 -20.15 13.78
CA LYS A 428 13.05 -19.57 12.56
C LYS A 428 14.41 -18.95 12.84
N GLU A 429 14.50 -18.17 13.91
CA GLU A 429 15.74 -17.52 14.33
C GLU A 429 16.83 -18.55 14.63
N ALA A 430 16.52 -19.58 15.40
CA ALA A 430 17.47 -20.66 15.70
C ALA A 430 18.03 -21.30 14.42
N PHE A 431 17.18 -21.58 13.42
CA PHE A 431 17.60 -22.11 12.14
C PHE A 431 18.46 -21.15 11.33
N VAL A 432 18.04 -19.88 11.22
CA VAL A 432 18.77 -18.86 10.44
C VAL A 432 20.13 -18.59 11.07
N ALA A 433 20.19 -18.36 12.38
CA ALA A 433 21.43 -18.13 13.12
C ALA A 433 22.39 -19.30 12.95
N ALA A 434 21.90 -20.55 13.06
CA ALA A 434 22.74 -21.72 12.89
C ALA A 434 23.32 -21.82 11.47
N LEU A 435 22.51 -21.56 10.44
CA LEU A 435 22.96 -21.57 9.06
C LEU A 435 23.97 -20.45 8.77
N LEU A 436 23.78 -19.25 9.32
CA LEU A 436 24.73 -18.13 9.15
C LEU A 436 26.10 -18.47 9.74
N VAL A 437 26.14 -19.09 10.92
CA VAL A 437 27.40 -19.54 11.53
C VAL A 437 28.08 -20.62 10.66
N ILE A 438 27.31 -21.54 10.07
CA ILE A 438 27.86 -22.55 9.15
C ILE A 438 28.45 -21.89 7.90
N VAL A 439 27.75 -20.91 7.31
CA VAL A 439 28.24 -20.16 6.15
C VAL A 439 29.57 -19.48 6.49
N ALA A 440 29.65 -18.76 7.61
CA ALA A 440 30.87 -18.08 8.05
C ALA A 440 32.05 -19.05 8.28
N LYS A 441 31.79 -20.26 8.81
CA LYS A 441 32.82 -21.28 8.99
C LYS A 441 33.29 -21.90 7.67
N THR A 442 32.38 -22.06 6.71
CA THR A 442 32.69 -22.72 5.42
C THR A 442 33.46 -21.79 4.47
N GLU A 443 33.41 -20.47 4.66
CA GLU A 443 34.23 -19.51 3.91
C GLU A 443 35.71 -19.49 4.37
N GLY A 444 36.01 -20.08 5.54
CA GLY A 444 37.36 -20.14 6.11
C GLY A 444 38.10 -21.47 5.98
N GLU A 445 37.41 -22.60 5.76
CA GLU A 445 38.03 -23.94 5.77
C GLU A 445 37.55 -24.82 4.62
N THR A 446 38.46 -25.11 3.68
CA THR A 446 38.32 -26.24 2.74
C THR A 446 39.06 -27.44 3.33
N GLN A 447 38.43 -28.18 4.25
CA GLN A 447 38.91 -29.53 4.58
C GLN A 447 37.77 -30.53 4.61
N GLY A 448 37.97 -31.59 3.82
CA GLY A 448 37.05 -32.71 3.71
C GLY A 448 36.99 -33.50 5.00
N LEU A 449 35.80 -34.00 5.32
CA LEU A 449 35.58 -34.96 6.39
C LEU A 449 34.82 -36.16 5.84
N THR A 450 35.55 -37.28 5.75
CA THR A 450 34.99 -38.62 5.72
C THR A 450 35.25 -39.28 7.06
N LYS A 451 34.19 -39.70 7.76
CA LYS A 451 33.96 -41.08 8.25
C LYS A 451 32.76 -41.12 9.19
N GLU A 452 31.88 -42.09 8.96
CA GLU A 452 30.75 -42.44 9.82
C GLU A 452 31.18 -42.80 11.24
N ARG A 453 30.53 -42.21 12.27
CA ARG A 453 29.69 -42.96 13.23
C ARG A 453 29.05 -42.03 14.29
N ASP A 454 27.73 -42.24 14.45
CA ASP A 454 26.74 -41.47 15.23
C ASP A 454 26.19 -40.27 14.44
N GLU A 455 25.15 -40.54 13.62
CA GLU A 455 24.57 -39.68 12.57
C GLU A 455 24.27 -38.23 12.98
N LEU A 456 24.22 -37.94 14.29
CA LEU A 456 23.89 -36.63 14.83
C LEU A 456 25.02 -35.99 15.63
N LYS A 457 26.01 -36.74 16.13
CA LYS A 457 27.11 -36.15 16.92
C LYS A 457 28.02 -35.27 16.07
N ASP A 458 28.20 -35.65 14.81
CA ASP A 458 29.06 -34.95 13.86
C ASP A 458 28.28 -34.06 12.88
N ASN A 459 26.95 -34.01 13.00
CA ASN A 459 26.12 -33.18 12.14
C ASN A 459 26.26 -31.71 12.54
N MET A 460 26.93 -30.93 11.69
CA MET A 460 27.23 -29.51 11.91
C MET A 460 25.97 -28.66 12.15
N LEU A 461 24.87 -28.93 11.44
CA LEU A 461 23.61 -28.22 11.63
C LEU A 461 23.00 -28.52 12.99
N TRP A 462 22.98 -29.78 13.41
CA TRP A 462 22.47 -30.18 14.71
C TRP A 462 23.26 -29.54 15.86
N LEU A 463 24.60 -29.60 15.79
CA LEU A 463 25.47 -29.01 16.81
C LEU A 463 25.25 -27.51 16.95
N GLU A 464 25.13 -26.80 15.83
CA GLU A 464 24.94 -25.36 15.84
C GLU A 464 23.52 -24.99 16.28
N LEU A 465 22.48 -25.69 15.79
CA LEU A 465 21.10 -25.50 16.24
C LEU A 465 20.96 -25.65 17.75
N LYS A 466 21.59 -26.68 18.34
CA LYS A 466 21.53 -26.89 19.79
C LYS A 466 22.10 -25.70 20.56
N LYS A 467 23.24 -25.15 20.11
CA LYS A 467 23.84 -23.95 20.71
C LYS A 467 22.94 -22.72 20.59
N GLN A 468 22.36 -22.49 19.40
CA GLN A 468 21.48 -21.35 19.17
C GLN A 468 20.19 -21.45 20.01
N VAL A 469 19.60 -22.64 20.13
CA VAL A 469 18.45 -22.87 20.99
C VAL A 469 18.79 -22.63 22.48
N GLU A 470 19.95 -23.09 22.95
CA GLU A 470 20.40 -22.82 24.32
C GLU A 470 20.63 -21.32 24.58
N SER A 471 21.20 -20.58 23.61
CA SER A 471 21.39 -19.13 23.73
C SER A 471 20.07 -18.37 23.80
N LEU A 472 19.17 -18.61 22.82
CA LEU A 472 17.86 -17.96 22.75
C LEU A 472 17.03 -18.25 24.00
N ARG A 473 17.13 -19.45 24.57
CA ARG A 473 16.44 -19.80 25.81
C ARG A 473 16.92 -18.99 27.00
N LYS A 474 18.24 -18.78 27.15
CA LYS A 474 18.80 -17.92 28.21
C LYS A 474 18.33 -16.47 28.06
N GLU A 475 18.33 -15.95 26.83
CA GLU A 475 17.85 -14.59 26.56
C GLU A 475 16.36 -14.42 26.90
N MET A 476 15.53 -15.44 26.64
CA MET A 476 14.12 -15.43 27.03
C MET A 476 13.93 -15.44 28.56
N GLU A 477 14.75 -16.20 29.28
CA GLU A 477 14.72 -16.27 30.75
C GLU A 477 15.20 -14.95 31.38
N GLU A 478 16.29 -14.37 30.88
CA GLU A 478 16.84 -13.08 31.34
C GLU A 478 15.94 -11.89 30.99
N GLY A 479 15.28 -11.93 29.82
CA GLY A 479 14.29 -10.93 29.41
C GLY A 479 12.99 -10.96 30.23
N GLY A 480 12.60 -12.12 30.73
CA GLY A 480 11.40 -12.30 31.56
C GLY A 480 11.53 -11.72 32.97
N GLU A 481 12.75 -11.63 33.53
CA GLU A 481 12.98 -11.00 34.84
C GLU A 481 12.99 -9.46 34.79
N GLY A 482 13.06 -8.87 33.58
CA GLY A 482 13.12 -7.42 33.36
C GLY A 482 11.77 -6.71 33.15
N GLU A 483 10.68 -7.42 32.88
CA GLU A 483 9.38 -6.80 32.55
C GLU A 483 8.68 -6.09 33.73
N SER A 484 9.26 -6.07 34.93
CA SER A 484 8.76 -5.25 36.05
C SER A 484 9.21 -3.78 36.02
N LYS A 485 10.11 -3.36 35.11
CA LYS A 485 10.45 -1.94 34.94
C LYS A 485 10.61 -1.57 33.47
N GLY A 486 9.68 -0.75 32.99
CA GLY A 486 9.52 -0.37 31.59
C GLY A 486 10.81 0.07 30.88
N ARG A 487 11.12 -0.63 29.80
CA ARG A 487 11.82 -0.15 28.61
C ARG A 487 11.29 -0.93 27.42
N GLY A 488 10.68 -0.21 26.47
CA GLY A 488 10.21 -0.80 25.21
C GLY A 488 11.36 -1.43 24.42
N LEU A 489 11.14 -2.65 23.94
CA LEU A 489 12.04 -3.35 23.03
C LEU A 489 12.20 -2.54 21.73
N ASN A 490 13.42 -2.10 21.46
CA ASN A 490 13.79 -1.43 20.21
C ASN A 490 14.40 -2.47 19.27
N MET A 491 13.57 -3.15 18.46
CA MET A 491 14.00 -4.11 17.43
C MET A 491 14.33 -3.43 16.09
N THR A 492 15.21 -2.42 16.08
CA THR A 492 15.58 -1.69 14.84
C THR A 492 17.07 -1.69 14.51
N ALA A 493 17.91 -2.43 15.21
CA ALA A 493 19.35 -2.42 14.93
C ALA A 493 19.90 -3.83 14.73
N LEU A 494 19.67 -4.43 13.56
CA LEU A 494 20.48 -5.53 13.01
C LEU A 494 20.22 -5.72 11.50
N HIS A 495 20.28 -4.63 10.73
CA HIS A 495 20.53 -4.70 9.28
C HIS A 495 21.22 -3.42 8.80
N SER A 496 22.55 -3.39 8.93
CA SER A 496 23.41 -2.60 8.05
C SER A 496 24.83 -3.16 8.10
N PRO A 497 25.33 -3.81 7.03
CA PRO A 497 26.75 -4.13 6.96
C PRO A 497 27.51 -3.01 6.23
N LEU A 498 28.61 -2.60 6.88
CA LEU A 498 29.84 -2.06 6.30
C LEU A 498 29.79 -0.65 5.68
N ASN A 499 30.33 0.31 6.44
CA ASN A 499 31.31 1.27 5.92
C ASN A 499 32.09 1.91 7.08
N THR A 500 33.23 1.31 7.41
CA THR A 500 34.33 1.97 8.12
C THR A 500 35.57 1.76 7.28
N ILE A 501 35.92 2.76 6.47
CA ILE A 501 37.28 2.97 6.00
C ILE A 501 37.65 4.37 6.48
N GLU A 502 38.60 4.40 7.40
CA GLU A 502 39.31 5.59 7.86
C GLU A 502 40.02 6.25 6.67
N ASN A 503 39.94 7.58 6.58
CA ASN A 503 40.97 8.36 5.91
C ASN A 503 41.08 9.75 6.54
N GLU A 504 42.34 10.16 6.67
CA GLU A 504 42.91 11.21 7.51
C GLU A 504 42.47 12.64 7.10
N GLY A 505 42.62 13.62 8.02
CA GLY A 505 42.19 15.03 7.89
C GLY A 505 42.95 15.90 6.86
N PRO A 506 42.98 17.27 6.94
CA PRO A 506 42.67 18.11 8.10
C PRO A 506 41.86 19.44 7.86
N ALA A 507 41.23 19.89 8.97
CA ALA A 507 41.16 21.26 9.51
C ALA A 507 40.39 22.45 8.85
N ARG A 508 39.69 23.17 9.76
CA ARG A 508 39.14 24.56 9.73
C ARG A 508 37.77 24.71 9.02
N GLU A 509 36.77 25.44 9.54
CA GLU A 509 36.76 26.60 10.44
C GLU A 509 35.37 26.78 11.10
N ARG A 510 35.33 27.55 12.21
CA ARG A 510 34.17 27.82 13.07
C ARG A 510 33.15 28.78 12.44
N LEU A 511 31.88 28.67 12.84
CA LEU A 511 30.87 29.74 13.13
C LEU A 511 29.49 29.03 13.17
N GLY A 512 28.54 29.20 14.08
CA GLY A 512 28.30 30.09 15.21
C GLY A 512 26.80 29.94 15.49
N ILE A 513 26.43 29.40 16.65
CA ILE A 513 25.05 29.10 17.05
C ILE A 513 24.32 30.41 17.41
N TYR A 514 23.11 30.63 16.89
CA TYR A 514 22.14 31.56 17.49
C TYR A 514 20.76 30.91 17.55
N ASN A 515 20.30 30.67 18.78
CA ASN A 515 18.91 30.37 19.14
C ASN A 515 18.08 31.66 19.07
N MET A 516 16.84 31.58 18.57
CA MET A 516 15.81 32.56 18.91
C MET A 516 14.51 31.85 19.31
N GLU A 517 14.13 32.10 20.56
CA GLU A 517 12.87 31.74 21.21
C GLU A 517 11.70 32.49 20.54
N THR A 518 10.57 31.81 20.35
CA THR A 518 9.31 32.44 19.92
C THR A 518 8.37 32.57 21.10
N SER A 519 7.97 33.81 21.39
CA SER A 519 6.96 34.18 22.39
C SER A 519 5.59 34.31 21.72
N ALA A 520 4.56 33.76 22.36
CA ALA A 520 3.16 33.83 21.94
C ALA A 520 2.48 35.14 22.41
N PRO A 521 1.56 35.74 21.64
CA PRO A 521 0.80 36.91 22.09
C PRO A 521 -0.53 36.53 22.79
N ARG A 522 -0.88 37.33 23.80
CA ARG A 522 -2.15 37.33 24.56
C ARG A 522 -3.24 38.16 23.85
N PRO A 523 -4.52 37.93 24.19
CA PRO A 523 -5.67 38.46 23.46
C PRO A 523 -6.05 39.89 23.88
N LEU A 524 -6.71 40.59 22.95
CA LEU A 524 -7.64 41.69 23.21
C LEU A 524 -8.98 41.39 22.55
#